data_AF-V4B1C3-F1
#
_entry.id   AF-V4B1C3-F1
#
_cell.length_a   1.000
_cell.length_b   1.000
_cell.length_c   1.000
_cell.angle_alpha   90.00
_cell.angle_beta   90.00
_cell.angle_gamma   90.00
#
_symmetry.space_group_name_H-M   'P 1'
#
loop_
_entity.id
_entity.type
_entity.pdbx_description
1 polymer ?
#
loop_
_entity_poly.entity_id
_entity_poly.type
_entity_poly.pdbx_seq_one_letter_code
_entity_poly.pdbx_strand_id
1 'polypeptide(L)'
;VFRDEKVQEILKSMTVTDILNRTTRKGQQLENPTYFLMTDEELEELHAKRTSEVCKKIHSFVPFMEERKSIDVTLEENPQLEAFDSSNLAFIDISAGFINRDRFMTIREPSGKLRKVDWEERDRLNFVVNPIKGRLVHPPIIFEEKQLDEVLNDGKVIYVLDRAVVQYEPDDPEFIRVTHRAYEFINSERLFDVIRATRHFGTLIFYLAWYKKIEYLLIDMLQLNLIDDGENLVRLYSILH
;
A
#
# COMPACT_ATOMS: atom_id res chain seq x y z
N VAL A 1 6.81 0.78 15.94
CA VAL A 1 5.93 -0.42 16.03
C VAL A 1 5.91 -1.22 14.74
N PHE A 2 5.20 -0.82 13.66
CA PHE A 2 5.18 -1.63 12.44
C PHE A 2 6.57 -1.84 11.82
N ARG A 3 7.43 -0.82 11.84
CA ARG A 3 8.79 -0.88 11.28
C ARG A 3 9.83 -1.54 12.20
N ASP A 4 9.43 -1.98 13.39
CA ASP A 4 10.38 -2.52 14.36
C ASP A 4 10.88 -3.88 13.87
N GLU A 5 12.18 -4.14 13.99
CA GLU A 5 12.83 -5.33 13.41
C GLU A 5 12.18 -6.63 13.88
N LYS A 6 11.90 -6.74 15.19
CA LYS A 6 11.23 -7.91 15.78
C LYS A 6 9.84 -8.16 15.19
N VAL A 7 9.06 -7.09 14.98
CA VAL A 7 7.73 -7.19 14.39
C VAL A 7 7.83 -7.63 12.93
N GLN A 8 8.78 -7.07 12.19
CA GLN A 8 9.03 -7.42 10.79
C GLN A 8 9.50 -8.87 10.63
N GLU A 9 10.35 -9.37 11.54
CA GLU A 9 10.77 -10.78 11.54
C GLU A 9 9.59 -11.72 11.77
N ILE A 10 8.74 -11.41 12.76
CA ILE A 10 7.52 -12.19 13.05
C ILE A 10 6.58 -12.18 11.83
N LEU A 11 6.31 -11.02 11.24
CA LEU A 11 5.44 -10.92 10.06
C LEU A 11 6.00 -11.67 8.85
N LYS A 12 7.32 -11.64 8.64
CA LYS A 12 7.98 -12.41 7.57
C LYS A 12 7.87 -13.91 7.81
N SER A 13 8.03 -14.37 9.05
CA SER A 13 7.92 -15.80 9.37
C SER A 13 6.54 -16.38 9.04
N MET A 14 5.47 -15.60 9.28
CA MET A 14 4.10 -16.01 9.01
C MET A 14 3.69 -15.88 7.53
N THR A 15 4.45 -15.15 6.72
CA THR A 15 4.09 -14.92 5.32
C THR A 15 4.67 -16.04 4.46
N VAL A 16 3.83 -17.01 4.10
CA VAL A 16 4.24 -18.16 3.30
C VAL A 16 4.63 -17.72 1.88
N THR A 17 5.83 -18.13 1.46
CA THR A 17 6.39 -17.83 0.14
C THR A 17 6.19 -19.01 -0.81
N ASP A 18 4.95 -19.22 -1.22
CA ASP A 18 4.61 -20.31 -2.13
C ASP A 18 4.82 -19.86 -3.59
N ILE A 19 6.03 -20.08 -4.11
CA ILE A 19 6.49 -19.54 -5.41
C ILE A 19 5.72 -20.16 -6.58
N LEU A 20 5.34 -21.42 -6.45
CA LEU A 20 4.77 -22.22 -7.53
C LEU A 20 3.33 -21.81 -7.86
N ASN A 21 2.57 -21.39 -6.86
CA ASN A 21 1.12 -21.27 -7.00
C ASN A 21 0.64 -19.91 -7.54
N ARG A 22 1.48 -18.85 -7.57
CA ARG A 22 0.96 -17.48 -7.79
C ARG A 22 1.79 -16.51 -8.63
N THR A 23 2.79 -16.96 -9.38
CA THR A 23 3.39 -16.12 -10.45
C THR A 23 2.45 -16.03 -11.66
N THR A 24 1.29 -15.39 -11.51
CA THR A 24 0.41 -15.11 -12.65
C THR A 24 0.97 -13.91 -13.41
N ARG A 25 1.54 -14.14 -14.61
CA ARG A 25 1.86 -13.09 -15.58
C ARG A 25 0.55 -12.53 -16.14
N LYS A 26 -0.07 -11.56 -15.47
CA LYS A 26 -1.32 -10.95 -15.94
C LYS A 26 -1.01 -9.77 -16.87
N GLY A 27 -1.48 -9.86 -18.12
CA GLY A 27 -1.52 -8.73 -19.06
C GLY A 27 -0.19 -8.29 -19.67
N GLN A 28 0.89 -9.07 -19.50
CA GLN A 28 2.16 -8.81 -20.19
C GLN A 28 2.17 -9.48 -21.56
N GLN A 29 2.81 -8.83 -22.52
CA GLN A 29 3.03 -9.41 -23.85
C GLN A 29 3.81 -10.72 -23.68
N LEU A 30 3.28 -11.81 -24.24
CA LEU A 30 3.89 -13.12 -24.13
C LEU A 30 5.14 -13.15 -25.01
N GLU A 31 6.30 -13.31 -24.37
CA GLU A 31 7.55 -13.59 -25.05
C GLU A 31 7.74 -15.11 -25.16
N ASN A 32 8.50 -15.54 -26.17
CA ASN A 32 8.79 -16.95 -26.39
C ASN A 32 9.55 -17.52 -25.18
N PRO A 33 9.11 -18.66 -24.61
CA PRO A 33 9.81 -19.27 -23.49
C PRO A 33 11.18 -19.77 -23.93
N THR A 34 12.20 -19.47 -23.13
CA THR A 34 13.56 -20.00 -23.28
C THR A 34 13.69 -21.29 -22.48
N TYR A 35 14.12 -22.36 -23.15
CA TYR A 35 14.37 -23.65 -22.52
C TYR A 35 15.87 -23.86 -22.35
N PHE A 36 16.27 -24.36 -21.18
CA PHE A 36 17.65 -24.69 -20.86
C PHE A 36 17.68 -26.12 -20.32
N LEU A 37 18.70 -26.89 -20.70
CA LEU A 37 19.01 -28.17 -20.08
C LEU A 37 19.93 -27.88 -18.90
N MET A 38 19.56 -28.36 -17.72
CA MET A 38 20.25 -28.05 -16.47
C MET A 38 20.46 -29.33 -15.67
N THR A 39 21.51 -29.35 -14.85
CA THR A 39 21.71 -30.41 -13.85
C THR A 39 20.81 -30.16 -12.63
N ASP A 40 20.63 -31.18 -11.78
CA ASP A 40 19.84 -31.06 -10.56
C ASP A 40 20.42 -29.97 -9.62
N GLU A 41 21.75 -29.87 -9.53
CA GLU A 41 22.45 -28.84 -8.74
C GLU A 41 22.15 -27.42 -9.27
N GLU A 42 22.23 -27.21 -10.59
CA GLU A 42 21.92 -25.93 -11.22
C GLU A 42 20.45 -25.53 -11.04
N LEU A 43 19.56 -26.53 -11.06
CA LEU A 43 18.14 -26.35 -10.84
C LEU A 43 17.86 -25.89 -9.39
N GLU A 44 18.43 -26.56 -8.40
CA GLU A 44 18.31 -26.17 -6.99
C GLU A 44 18.82 -24.75 -6.72
N GLU A 45 19.97 -24.39 -7.29
CA GLU A 45 20.51 -23.03 -7.18
C GLU A 45 19.57 -21.98 -7.78
N LEU A 46 19.01 -22.25 -8.96
CA LEU A 46 18.05 -21.34 -9.58
C LEU A 46 16.76 -21.23 -8.78
N HIS A 47 16.28 -22.34 -8.23
CA HIS A 47 15.13 -22.34 -7.34
C HIS A 47 15.41 -21.49 -6.11
N ALA A 48 16.57 -21.65 -5.45
CA ALA A 48 16.94 -20.84 -4.29
C ALA A 48 17.06 -19.35 -4.62
N LYS A 49 17.70 -19.00 -5.75
CA LYS A 49 17.81 -17.61 -6.23
C LYS A 49 16.45 -16.99 -6.50
N ARG A 50 15.58 -17.69 -7.25
CA ARG A 50 14.21 -17.22 -7.52
C ARG A 50 13.36 -17.11 -6.26
N THR A 51 13.46 -18.09 -5.37
CA THR A 51 12.81 -18.06 -4.07
C THR A 51 13.18 -16.78 -3.33
N SER A 52 14.48 -16.53 -3.15
CA SER A 52 14.98 -15.34 -2.47
C SER A 52 14.45 -14.04 -3.07
N GLU A 53 14.43 -13.91 -4.40
CA GLU A 53 13.92 -12.73 -5.09
C GLU A 53 12.42 -12.52 -4.90
N VAL A 54 11.63 -13.60 -5.00
CA VAL A 54 10.18 -13.55 -4.78
C VAL A 54 9.88 -13.22 -3.32
N CYS A 55 10.58 -13.86 -2.38
CA CYS A 55 10.46 -13.57 -0.95
C CYS A 55 10.77 -12.09 -0.67
N LYS A 56 11.82 -11.51 -1.25
CA LYS A 56 12.14 -10.08 -1.08
C LYS A 56 11.01 -9.16 -1.53
N LYS A 57 10.32 -9.50 -2.63
CA LYS A 57 9.19 -8.73 -3.15
C LYS A 57 7.91 -8.91 -2.33
N ILE A 58 7.68 -10.09 -1.77
CA ILE A 58 6.52 -10.35 -0.91
C ILE A 58 6.76 -9.72 0.47
N HIS A 59 7.95 -9.85 1.03
CA HIS A 59 8.33 -9.29 2.32
C HIS A 59 8.53 -7.77 2.30
N SER A 60 8.48 -7.11 1.13
CA SER A 60 8.32 -5.67 1.09
C SER A 60 6.86 -5.31 1.37
N PHE A 61 6.49 -5.40 2.65
CA PHE A 61 5.13 -5.12 3.10
C PHE A 61 4.74 -3.67 2.85
N VAL A 62 3.45 -3.46 2.67
CA VAL A 62 2.89 -2.12 2.55
C VAL A 62 2.98 -1.42 3.92
N PRO A 63 3.57 -0.21 4.01
CA PRO A 63 3.71 0.48 5.28
C PRO A 63 2.35 0.74 5.93
N PHE A 64 2.20 0.34 7.20
CA PHE A 64 1.05 0.73 8.01
C PHE A 64 1.35 2.07 8.71
N MET A 65 0.56 3.10 8.41
CA MET A 65 0.70 4.45 8.95
C MET A 65 -0.65 4.98 9.45
N GLU A 66 -0.60 5.93 10.37
CA GLU A 66 -1.76 6.70 10.77
C GLU A 66 -2.07 7.78 9.73
N GLU A 67 -3.31 8.27 9.75
CA GLU A 67 -3.78 9.33 8.86
C GLU A 67 -2.97 10.62 9.07
N ARG A 68 -2.51 11.21 7.96
CA ARG A 68 -1.78 12.48 7.99
C ARG A 68 -2.68 13.64 8.45
N LYS A 69 -2.13 14.51 9.31
CA LYS A 69 -2.82 15.74 9.76
C LYS A 69 -2.89 16.76 8.63
N SER A 70 -4.01 17.48 8.55
CA SER A 70 -4.17 18.59 7.60
C SER A 70 -3.12 19.67 7.82
N ILE A 71 -2.68 20.30 6.72
CA ILE A 71 -1.78 21.44 6.74
C ILE A 71 -2.63 22.67 6.52
N ASP A 72 -2.69 23.56 7.51
CA ASP A 72 -3.22 24.91 7.33
C ASP A 72 -2.17 25.90 7.81
N VAL A 73 -1.27 26.25 6.90
CA VAL A 73 -0.16 27.18 7.18
C VAL A 73 -0.20 28.29 6.17
N THR A 74 -0.47 29.49 6.66
CA THR A 74 -0.42 30.72 5.88
C THR A 74 0.97 31.32 5.98
N LEU A 75 1.57 31.66 4.85
CA LEU A 75 2.90 32.27 4.78
C LEU A 75 2.82 33.79 4.77
N GLU A 76 1.90 34.33 3.98
CA GLU A 76 1.78 35.78 3.78
C GLU A 76 0.34 36.15 3.40
N GLU A 77 -0.12 37.32 3.84
CA GLU A 77 -1.42 37.89 3.48
C GLU A 77 -1.21 39.31 2.95
N ASN A 78 -1.52 39.52 1.68
CA ASN A 78 -1.33 40.80 1.00
C ASN A 78 -2.66 41.28 0.41
N PRO A 79 -3.39 42.18 1.11
CA PRO A 79 -4.69 42.68 0.66
C PRO A 79 -4.64 43.44 -0.68
N GLN A 80 -3.50 44.01 -1.03
CA GLN A 80 -3.33 44.73 -2.32
C GLN A 80 -3.43 43.82 -3.55
N LEU A 81 -3.26 42.51 -3.36
CA LEU A 81 -3.30 41.51 -4.42
C LEU A 81 -4.64 40.75 -4.41
N GLU A 82 -5.60 41.21 -3.62
CA GLU A 82 -6.97 40.71 -3.64
C GLU A 82 -7.64 41.04 -4.98
N ALA A 83 -8.33 40.05 -5.56
CA ALA A 83 -9.00 40.13 -6.86
C ALA A 83 -8.08 40.49 -8.05
N PHE A 84 -6.76 40.31 -7.91
CA PHE A 84 -5.82 40.47 -9.03
C PHE A 84 -6.00 39.37 -10.09
N ASP A 85 -6.28 38.15 -9.66
CA ASP A 85 -6.55 37.00 -10.52
C ASP A 85 -7.88 36.34 -10.11
N SER A 86 -8.49 35.62 -11.06
CA SER A 86 -9.74 34.87 -10.89
C SER A 86 -9.52 33.43 -10.40
N SER A 87 -8.29 32.91 -10.51
CA SER A 87 -7.95 31.52 -10.20
C SER A 87 -6.81 31.38 -9.19
N ASN A 88 -6.73 30.21 -8.55
CA ASN A 88 -5.64 29.90 -7.63
C ASN A 88 -4.35 29.64 -8.41
N LEU A 89 -3.27 30.34 -8.08
CA LEU A 89 -1.96 30.13 -8.69
C LEU A 89 -1.12 29.20 -7.83
N ALA A 90 -0.68 28.07 -8.39
CA ALA A 90 0.18 27.09 -7.71
C ALA A 90 1.65 27.29 -8.11
N PHE A 91 2.51 27.52 -7.12
CA PHE A 91 3.96 27.60 -7.31
C PHE A 91 4.62 26.34 -6.78
N ILE A 92 5.43 25.69 -7.62
CA ILE A 92 6.07 24.42 -7.31
C ILE A 92 7.58 24.56 -7.57
N ASP A 93 8.38 24.20 -6.57
CA ASP A 93 9.82 24.04 -6.77
C ASP A 93 10.10 22.74 -7.52
N ILE A 94 10.71 22.82 -8.70
CA ILE A 94 11.05 21.68 -9.57
C ILE A 94 12.51 21.24 -9.42
N SER A 95 13.23 21.72 -8.40
CA SER A 95 14.61 21.36 -8.15
C SER A 95 14.80 19.83 -8.04
N ALA A 96 15.83 19.33 -8.74
CA ALA A 96 16.21 17.93 -8.73
C ALA A 96 17.02 17.62 -7.45
N GLY A 97 16.55 16.68 -6.63
CA GLY A 97 17.22 16.27 -5.38
C GLY A 97 16.32 16.27 -4.14
N PHE A 98 15.15 16.90 -4.21
CA PHE A 98 14.16 16.84 -3.13
C PHE A 98 13.24 15.63 -3.26
N ILE A 99 12.99 14.97 -2.12
CA ILE A 99 11.96 13.95 -1.98
C ILE A 99 10.60 14.64 -2.19
N ASN A 100 9.66 13.97 -2.88
CA ASN A 100 8.32 14.51 -3.17
C ASN A 100 7.58 15.01 -1.91
N ARG A 101 7.87 14.39 -0.74
CA ARG A 101 7.30 14.77 0.56
C ARG A 101 7.85 16.10 1.10
N ASP A 102 9.06 16.49 0.76
CA ASP A 102 9.73 17.70 1.30
C ASP A 102 9.76 18.86 0.29
N ARG A 103 9.28 18.66 -0.93
CA ARG A 103 9.23 19.66 -2.00
C ARG A 103 8.45 20.91 -1.58
N PHE A 104 9.02 22.09 -1.76
CA PHE A 104 8.31 23.33 -1.42
C PHE A 104 7.22 23.63 -2.45
N MET A 105 5.99 23.81 -1.98
CA MET A 105 4.84 24.16 -2.82
C MET A 105 3.98 25.18 -2.09
N THR A 106 3.47 26.16 -2.83
CA THR A 106 2.56 27.18 -2.29
C THR A 106 1.42 27.46 -3.25
N ILE A 107 0.29 27.87 -2.71
CA ILE A 107 -0.85 28.35 -3.49
C ILE A 107 -1.15 29.79 -3.09
N ARG A 108 -1.33 30.61 -4.12
CA ARG A 108 -1.81 31.98 -4.01
C ARG A 108 -3.28 32.02 -4.39
N GLU A 109 -4.10 32.37 -3.42
CA GLU A 109 -5.54 32.50 -3.60
C GLU A 109 -5.91 33.90 -4.11
N PRO A 110 -7.07 34.04 -4.79
CA PRO A 110 -7.64 35.33 -5.19
C PRO A 110 -7.85 36.31 -4.03
N SER A 111 -7.94 35.81 -2.79
CA SER A 111 -8.01 36.61 -1.56
C SER A 111 -6.72 37.39 -1.26
N GLY A 112 -5.63 37.16 -2.00
CA GLY A 112 -4.32 37.73 -1.71
C GLY A 112 -3.54 36.97 -0.63
N LYS A 113 -4.04 35.79 -0.21
CA LYS A 113 -3.40 34.88 0.74
C LYS A 113 -2.42 33.94 0.05
N LEU A 114 -1.18 33.85 0.53
CA LEU A 114 -0.21 32.83 0.15
C LEU A 114 -0.15 31.77 1.24
N ARG A 115 -0.61 30.55 0.94
CA ARG A 115 -0.60 29.42 1.86
C ARG A 115 0.25 28.27 1.34
N LYS A 116 0.63 27.37 2.25
CA LYS A 116 1.13 26.05 1.88
C LYS A 116 0.01 25.24 1.24
N VAL A 117 0.40 24.34 0.36
CA VAL A 117 -0.52 23.46 -0.37
C VAL A 117 -1.04 22.36 0.55
N ASP A 118 -2.34 22.06 0.41
CA ASP A 118 -2.98 20.99 1.16
C ASP A 118 -2.49 19.63 0.65
N TRP A 119 -2.65 18.55 1.41
CA TRP A 119 -2.14 17.25 1.02
C TRP A 119 -2.73 16.71 -0.29
N GLU A 120 -4.03 16.89 -0.53
CA GLU A 120 -4.68 16.44 -1.77
C GLU A 120 -4.20 17.23 -3.00
N GLU A 121 -4.06 18.55 -2.86
CA GLU A 121 -3.49 19.41 -3.89
C GLU A 121 -2.02 19.03 -4.13
N ARG A 122 -1.25 18.80 -3.07
CA ARG A 122 0.16 18.43 -3.14
C ARG A 122 0.38 17.14 -3.90
N ASP A 123 -0.43 16.11 -3.65
CA ASP A 123 -0.30 14.82 -4.33
C ASP A 123 -0.62 14.95 -5.83
N ARG A 124 -1.63 15.75 -6.17
CA ARG A 124 -1.96 16.07 -7.57
C ARG A 124 -0.83 16.84 -8.26
N LEU A 125 -0.30 17.87 -7.62
CA LEU A 125 0.80 18.68 -8.16
C LEU A 125 2.10 17.87 -8.29
N ASN A 126 2.40 17.02 -7.30
CA ASN A 126 3.53 16.09 -7.35
C ASN A 126 3.42 15.15 -8.54
N PHE A 127 2.22 14.65 -8.86
CA PHE A 127 2.02 13.79 -10.01
C PHE A 127 2.21 14.52 -11.35
N VAL A 128 1.81 15.79 -11.45
CA VAL A 128 2.03 16.61 -12.66
C VAL A 128 3.52 16.80 -12.93
N VAL A 129 4.32 17.04 -11.88
CA VAL A 129 5.77 17.24 -12.02
C VAL A 129 6.50 15.90 -12.21
N ASN A 130 6.15 14.89 -11.41
CA ASN A 130 6.79 13.58 -11.37
C ASN A 130 5.74 12.47 -11.61
N PRO A 131 5.39 12.17 -12.87
CA PRO A 131 4.37 11.17 -13.17
C PRO A 131 4.84 9.75 -12.82
N ILE A 132 4.03 9.07 -12.01
CA ILE A 132 4.26 7.67 -11.62
C ILE A 132 3.43 6.77 -12.52
N LYS A 133 4.05 5.71 -13.06
CA LYS A 133 3.36 4.74 -13.93
C LYS A 133 2.17 4.12 -13.18
N GLY A 134 0.97 4.24 -13.77
CA GLY A 134 -0.26 3.61 -13.28
C GLY A 134 -1.06 4.42 -12.26
N ARG A 135 -0.51 5.51 -11.72
CA ARG A 135 -1.24 6.47 -10.88
C ARG A 135 -2.01 7.44 -11.80
N LEU A 136 -3.23 7.79 -11.41
CA LEU A 136 -4.08 8.75 -12.13
C LEU A 136 -4.19 10.06 -11.34
N VAL A 137 -4.37 11.18 -12.03
CA VAL A 137 -4.62 12.50 -11.39
C VAL A 137 -5.92 12.46 -10.59
N HIS A 138 -6.98 11.92 -11.22
CA HIS A 138 -8.25 11.68 -10.58
C HIS A 138 -8.33 10.22 -10.15
N PRO A 139 -8.74 9.94 -8.90
CA PRO A 139 -8.96 8.59 -8.44
C PRO A 139 -9.89 7.79 -9.37
N PRO A 140 -9.58 6.51 -9.64
CA PRO A 140 -10.50 5.60 -10.29
C PRO A 140 -11.83 5.46 -9.53
N ILE A 141 -12.93 5.34 -10.29
CA ILE A 141 -14.30 5.12 -9.78
C ILE A 141 -14.39 3.85 -8.89
N ILE A 142 -13.47 2.90 -9.05
CA ILE A 142 -13.41 1.65 -8.26
C ILE A 142 -13.26 1.92 -6.76
N PHE A 143 -12.72 3.08 -6.35
CA PHE A 143 -12.57 3.43 -4.95
C PHE A 143 -13.80 4.09 -4.33
N GLU A 144 -14.83 4.41 -5.12
CA GLU A 144 -16.12 4.84 -4.59
C GLU A 144 -16.79 3.71 -3.81
N GLU A 145 -17.54 4.02 -2.76
CA GLU A 145 -18.05 3.03 -1.80
C GLU A 145 -18.87 1.91 -2.44
N LYS A 146 -19.77 2.24 -3.37
CA LYS A 146 -20.66 1.25 -4.01
C LYS A 146 -19.86 0.28 -4.88
N GLN A 147 -19.00 0.82 -5.72
CA GLN A 147 -18.19 0.05 -6.68
C GLN A 147 -17.10 -0.74 -5.96
N LEU A 148 -16.56 -0.21 -4.86
CA LEU A 148 -15.60 -0.92 -4.03
C LEU A 148 -16.23 -2.21 -3.49
N ASP A 149 -17.42 -2.13 -2.91
CA ASP A 149 -18.11 -3.30 -2.36
C ASP A 149 -18.46 -4.32 -3.46
N GLU A 150 -18.90 -3.86 -4.64
CA GLU A 150 -19.13 -4.74 -5.80
C GLU A 150 -17.85 -5.49 -6.23
N VAL A 151 -16.71 -4.79 -6.33
CA VAL A 151 -15.43 -5.38 -6.75
C VAL A 151 -14.86 -6.34 -5.68
N LEU A 152 -15.13 -6.06 -4.40
CA LEU A 152 -14.77 -6.97 -3.30
C LEU A 152 -15.60 -8.26 -3.37
N ASN A 153 -16.91 -8.15 -3.58
CA ASN A 153 -17.83 -9.29 -3.76
C ASN A 153 -17.47 -10.14 -4.99
N ASP A 154 -16.95 -9.53 -6.04
CA ASP A 154 -16.38 -10.19 -7.23
C ASP A 154 -15.11 -11.02 -6.94
N GLY A 155 -14.58 -10.99 -5.71
CA GLY A 155 -13.35 -11.69 -5.32
C GLY A 155 -12.06 -11.02 -5.80
N LYS A 156 -12.12 -9.76 -6.28
CA LYS A 156 -10.96 -9.03 -6.84
C LYS A 156 -10.19 -8.25 -5.78
N VAL A 157 -10.10 -8.78 -4.55
CA VAL A 157 -9.51 -8.09 -3.39
C VAL A 157 -8.04 -7.70 -3.62
N ILE A 158 -7.22 -8.62 -4.15
CA ILE A 158 -5.80 -8.33 -4.43
C ILE A 158 -5.65 -7.18 -5.42
N TYR A 159 -6.52 -7.13 -6.44
CA TYR A 159 -6.48 -6.07 -7.45
C TYR A 159 -6.78 -4.71 -6.82
N VAL A 160 -7.77 -4.62 -5.94
CA VAL A 160 -8.08 -3.38 -5.19
C VAL A 160 -6.89 -2.94 -4.35
N LEU A 161 -6.29 -3.84 -3.57
CA LEU A 161 -5.15 -3.53 -2.70
C LEU A 161 -3.92 -3.09 -3.51
N ASP A 162 -3.60 -3.79 -4.60
CA ASP A 162 -2.49 -3.39 -5.47
C ASP A 162 -2.74 -2.06 -6.17
N ARG A 163 -3.99 -1.80 -6.57
CA ARG A 163 -4.36 -0.52 -7.19
C ARG A 163 -4.29 0.63 -6.19
N ALA A 164 -4.71 0.42 -4.94
CA ALA A 164 -4.63 1.42 -3.88
C ALA A 164 -3.19 1.84 -3.60
N VAL A 165 -2.24 0.88 -3.54
CA VAL A 165 -0.81 1.16 -3.33
C VAL A 165 -0.19 1.99 -4.47
N VAL A 166 -0.69 1.85 -5.70
CA VAL A 166 -0.21 2.66 -6.82
C VAL A 166 -0.85 4.04 -6.83
N GLN A 167 -2.12 4.15 -6.42
CA GLN A 167 -2.89 5.38 -6.54
C GLN A 167 -2.61 6.38 -5.41
N TYR A 168 -2.43 5.91 -4.18
CA TYR A 168 -2.36 6.74 -2.98
C TYR A 168 -1.07 6.53 -2.20
N GLU A 169 -0.76 7.50 -1.32
CA GLU A 169 0.29 7.36 -0.32
C GLU A 169 -0.24 6.59 0.90
N PRO A 170 0.62 5.86 1.65
CA PRO A 170 0.17 5.00 2.75
C PRO A 170 -0.43 5.76 3.96
N ASP A 171 -0.18 7.06 4.08
CA ASP A 171 -0.73 7.94 5.11
C ASP A 171 -1.95 8.74 4.63
N ASP A 172 -2.40 8.52 3.40
CA ASP A 172 -3.59 9.16 2.83
C ASP A 172 -4.89 8.59 3.46
N PRO A 173 -5.87 9.43 3.82
CA PRO A 173 -7.15 8.96 4.38
C PRO A 173 -7.90 7.99 3.46
N GLU A 174 -7.87 8.21 2.14
CA GLU A 174 -8.53 7.33 1.17
C GLU A 174 -7.83 5.98 1.07
N PHE A 175 -6.50 5.96 1.17
CA PHE A 175 -5.74 4.72 1.22
C PHE A 175 -6.13 3.88 2.45
N ILE A 176 -6.17 4.51 3.62
CA ILE A 176 -6.53 3.87 4.88
C ILE A 176 -7.97 3.36 4.82
N ARG A 177 -8.91 4.18 4.32
CA ARG A 177 -10.32 3.82 4.15
C ARG A 177 -10.48 2.57 3.27
N VAL A 178 -9.88 2.57 2.08
CA VAL A 178 -9.99 1.46 1.11
C VAL A 178 -9.33 0.19 1.64
N THR A 179 -8.14 0.28 2.22
CA THR A 179 -7.42 -0.89 2.75
C THR A 179 -8.11 -1.49 3.96
N HIS A 180 -8.58 -0.66 4.90
CA HIS A 180 -9.37 -1.14 6.04
C HIS A 180 -10.65 -1.83 5.58
N ARG A 181 -11.39 -1.24 4.63
CA ARG A 181 -12.60 -1.87 4.08
C ARG A 181 -12.32 -3.24 3.46
N ALA A 182 -11.24 -3.35 2.69
CA ALA A 182 -10.81 -4.62 2.13
C ALA A 182 -10.43 -5.63 3.23
N TYR A 183 -9.66 -5.22 4.25
CA TYR A 183 -9.27 -6.07 5.38
C TYR A 183 -10.46 -6.57 6.21
N GLU A 184 -11.47 -5.72 6.43
CA GLU A 184 -12.70 -6.12 7.09
C GLU A 184 -13.48 -7.14 6.27
N PHE A 185 -13.57 -6.95 4.95
CA PHE A 185 -14.21 -7.90 4.04
C PHE A 185 -13.50 -9.27 4.04
N ILE A 186 -12.16 -9.27 4.00
CA ILE A 186 -11.36 -10.50 4.10
C ILE A 186 -11.64 -11.23 5.42
N ASN A 187 -11.73 -10.48 6.52
CA ASN A 187 -11.96 -11.04 7.84
C ASN A 187 -13.39 -11.58 8.01
N SER A 188 -14.39 -10.91 7.44
CA SER A 188 -15.80 -11.37 7.50
C SER A 188 -16.03 -12.63 6.66
N GLU A 189 -15.48 -12.65 5.45
CA GLU A 189 -15.63 -13.78 4.51
C GLU A 189 -14.59 -14.89 4.73
N ARG A 190 -13.65 -14.70 5.67
CA ARG A 190 -12.55 -15.64 6.00
C ARG A 190 -11.67 -15.98 4.80
N LEU A 191 -11.42 -15.01 3.92
CA LEU A 191 -10.67 -15.20 2.67
C LEU A 191 -9.15 -15.01 2.85
N PHE A 192 -8.57 -15.57 3.91
CA PHE A 192 -7.16 -15.37 4.25
C PHE A 192 -6.21 -16.01 3.22
N ASP A 193 -6.60 -17.17 2.68
CA ASP A 193 -5.83 -17.90 1.66
C ASP A 193 -5.54 -17.07 0.42
N VAL A 194 -6.46 -16.18 0.02
CA VAL A 194 -6.31 -15.35 -1.18
C VAL A 194 -5.12 -14.40 -1.05
N ILE A 195 -4.78 -13.99 0.16
CA ILE A 195 -3.80 -12.91 0.41
C ILE A 195 -2.52 -13.44 1.05
N ARG A 196 -2.54 -14.62 1.66
CA ARG A 196 -1.44 -15.29 2.37
C ARG A 196 -0.05 -15.19 1.71
N ALA A 197 0.02 -15.39 0.38
CA ALA A 197 1.26 -15.30 -0.40
C ALA A 197 1.45 -13.95 -1.13
N THR A 198 0.97 -12.85 -0.55
CA THR A 198 1.09 -11.50 -1.13
C THR A 198 1.73 -10.54 -0.14
N ARG A 199 2.27 -9.43 -0.66
CA ARG A 199 2.84 -8.34 0.16
C ARG A 199 1.86 -7.67 1.12
N HIS A 200 0.56 -7.91 0.95
CA HIS A 200 -0.48 -7.34 1.79
C HIS A 200 -0.76 -8.16 3.03
N PHE A 201 -0.28 -9.42 3.09
CA PHE A 201 -0.59 -10.32 4.20
C PHE A 201 0.00 -9.84 5.52
N GLY A 202 1.29 -9.46 5.52
CA GLY A 202 1.93 -8.92 6.73
C GLY A 202 1.21 -7.67 7.26
N THR A 203 0.76 -6.79 6.37
CA THR A 203 -0.02 -5.60 6.74
C THR A 203 -1.41 -5.97 7.28
N LEU A 204 -2.09 -6.96 6.69
CA LEU A 204 -3.36 -7.48 7.19
C LEU A 204 -3.23 -8.07 8.60
N ILE A 205 -2.22 -8.92 8.84
CA ILE A 205 -1.98 -9.49 10.17
C ILE A 205 -1.78 -8.39 11.20
N PHE A 206 -0.95 -7.40 10.87
CA PHE A 206 -0.71 -6.28 11.76
C PHE A 206 -1.99 -5.48 12.02
N TYR A 207 -2.80 -5.21 11.00
CA TYR A 207 -4.10 -4.56 11.13
C TYR A 207 -5.01 -5.34 12.10
N LEU A 208 -5.15 -6.64 11.91
CA LEU A 208 -6.01 -7.47 12.76
C LEU A 208 -5.51 -7.50 14.22
N ALA A 209 -4.20 -7.57 14.43
CA ALA A 209 -3.61 -7.52 15.77
C ALA A 209 -3.78 -6.14 16.44
N TRP A 210 -3.61 -5.06 15.68
CA TRP A 210 -3.79 -3.68 16.16
C TRP A 210 -5.23 -3.43 16.63
N TYR A 211 -6.23 -3.87 15.84
CA TYR A 211 -7.65 -3.70 16.16
C TYR A 211 -8.26 -4.83 17.00
N LYS A 212 -7.46 -5.75 17.53
CA LYS A 212 -7.89 -6.89 18.37
C LYS A 212 -8.91 -7.82 17.68
N LYS A 213 -8.78 -8.01 16.36
CA LYS A 213 -9.64 -8.87 15.52
C LYS A 213 -8.90 -10.14 15.04
N ILE A 214 -8.08 -10.76 15.88
CA ILE A 214 -7.21 -11.90 15.47
C ILE A 214 -7.89 -13.26 15.47
N GLU A 215 -9.08 -13.39 16.04
CA GLU A 215 -9.74 -14.67 16.34
C GLU A 215 -9.93 -15.56 15.10
N TYR A 216 -10.46 -15.00 14.01
CA TYR A 216 -10.72 -15.77 12.79
C TYR A 216 -9.43 -16.21 12.09
N LEU A 217 -8.40 -15.36 12.09
CA LEU A 217 -7.09 -15.70 11.52
C LEU A 217 -6.41 -16.83 12.33
N LEU A 218 -6.53 -16.79 13.66
CA LEU A 218 -5.97 -17.84 14.51
C LEU A 218 -6.67 -19.19 14.27
N ILE A 219 -8.01 -19.19 14.14
CA ILE A 219 -8.77 -20.40 13.80
C ILE A 219 -8.34 -20.94 12.44
N ASP A 220 -8.18 -20.08 11.44
CA ASP A 220 -7.72 -20.46 10.10
C ASP A 220 -6.32 -21.10 10.13
N MET A 221 -5.38 -20.51 10.86
CA MET A 221 -4.03 -21.09 11.05
C MET A 221 -4.06 -22.46 11.73
N LEU A 222 -4.90 -22.63 12.76
CA LEU A 222 -5.07 -23.92 13.44
C LEU A 222 -5.68 -24.99 12.53
N GLN A 223 -6.68 -24.62 11.71
CA GLN A 223 -7.30 -25.54 10.73
C GLN A 223 -6.31 -26.01 9.67
N LEU A 224 -5.36 -25.15 9.29
CA LEU A 224 -4.30 -25.45 8.34
C LEU A 224 -3.07 -26.14 8.98
N ASN A 225 -3.12 -26.44 10.28
CA ASN A 225 -2.01 -26.99 11.07
C ASN A 225 -0.73 -26.11 11.06
N LEU A 226 -0.88 -24.79 10.90
CA LEU A 226 0.20 -23.81 10.97
C LEU A 226 0.39 -23.36 12.43
N ILE A 227 0.88 -24.28 13.27
CA ILE A 227 1.01 -24.06 14.72
C ILE A 227 2.03 -22.96 15.03
N ASP A 228 3.17 -22.97 14.36
CA ASP A 228 4.23 -21.97 14.54
C ASP A 228 3.74 -20.55 14.19
N ASP A 229 2.95 -20.42 13.11
CA ASP A 229 2.35 -19.14 12.72
C ASP A 229 1.32 -18.66 13.76
N GLY A 230 0.53 -19.59 14.31
CA GLY A 230 -0.40 -19.30 15.39
C GLY A 230 0.30 -18.80 16.66
N GLU A 231 1.41 -19.43 17.06
CA GLU A 231 2.24 -18.97 18.18
C GLU A 231 2.80 -17.57 17.91
N ASN A 232 3.33 -17.34 16.71
CA ASN A 232 3.86 -16.05 16.28
C ASN A 232 2.79 -14.95 16.26
N LEU A 233 1.55 -15.28 15.90
CA LEU A 233 0.42 -14.35 15.94
C LEU A 233 0.08 -13.93 17.38
N VAL A 234 0.04 -14.88 18.33
CA VAL A 234 -0.18 -14.57 19.75
C VAL A 234 0.98 -13.76 20.32
N ARG A 235 2.22 -14.10 19.95
CA ARG A 235 3.41 -13.34 20.33
C ARG A 235 3.34 -11.91 19.81
N LEU A 236 2.95 -11.71 18.54
CA LEU A 236 2.74 -10.37 17.99
C LEU A 236 1.68 -9.60 18.78
N TYR A 237 0.56 -10.25 19.13
CA TYR A 237 -0.49 -9.63 19.93
C TYR A 237 0.02 -9.15 21.29
N SER A 238 0.84 -9.96 21.98
CA SER A 238 1.45 -9.60 23.28
C SER A 238 2.51 -8.49 23.20
N ILE A 239 3.08 -8.24 22.02
CA ILE A 239 4.02 -7.13 21.80
C ILE A 239 3.24 -5.81 21.63
N LEU A 240 2.02 -5.87 21.10
CA LEU A 240 1.20 -4.69 20.80
C LEU A 240 0.33 -4.24 21.97
N HIS A 241 -0.12 -5.17 22.82
CA HIS A 241 -1.02 -4.94 23.97
C HIS A 241 -0.46 -5.56 25.24
#